data_AF-A0A6B3GBN7-F1
#
_entry.id   AF-A0A6B3GBN7-F1
#
_cell.length_a   1.000
_cell.length_b   1.000
_cell.length_c   1.000
_cell.angle_alpha   90.00
_cell.angle_beta   90.00
_cell.angle_gamma   90.00
#
_symmetry.space_group_name_H-M   'P 1'
#
loop_
_entity.id
_entity.type
_entity.pdbx_description
1 polymer ?
#
loop_
_entity_poly.entity_id
_entity_poly.type
_entity_poly.pdbx_seq_one_letter_code
_entity_poly.pdbx_strand_id
1 'polypeptide(L)'
;TGLWNHANGLPLPTVTVTGHGNRSRASGQKRAEAVGKALGDRLARLLRTFQDGAPGPHVRLSDFTLTLDAQRVRRATDPDRG
;
A
#
# COMPACT_ATOMS: atom_id res chain seq x y z
N THR A 1 -15.64 1.72 6.16
CA THR A 1 -14.81 1.49 4.95
C THR A 1 -14.33 2.84 4.42
N GLY A 2 -13.29 2.90 3.57
CA GLY A 2 -12.73 4.19 3.11
C GLY A 2 -13.73 5.11 2.40
N LEU A 3 -14.65 4.55 1.59
CA LEU A 3 -15.72 5.33 0.95
C LEU A 3 -16.72 5.91 1.96
N TRP A 4 -17.03 5.16 3.02
CA TRP A 4 -17.85 5.67 4.11
C TRP A 4 -17.15 6.81 4.85
N ASN A 5 -15.84 6.71 5.11
CA ASN A 5 -15.09 7.81 5.73
C ASN A 5 -15.21 9.09 4.90
N HIS A 6 -14.97 9.00 3.59
CA HIS A 6 -15.08 10.15 2.69
C HIS A 6 -16.48 10.77 2.69
N ALA A 7 -17.53 9.94 2.60
CA ALA A 7 -18.92 10.40 2.65
C ALA A 7 -19.30 11.09 3.97
N ASN A 8 -18.55 10.83 5.06
CA ASN A 8 -18.77 11.42 6.38
C ASN A 8 -17.72 12.50 6.73
N GLY A 9 -16.94 12.97 5.76
CA GLY A 9 -15.92 14.01 5.98
C GLY A 9 -14.73 13.56 6.84
N LEU A 10 -14.57 12.25 7.05
CA LEU A 10 -13.45 11.66 7.78
C LEU A 10 -12.26 11.43 6.84
N PRO A 11 -11.02 11.47 7.36
CA PRO A 11 -9.84 11.24 6.52
C PRO A 11 -9.85 9.83 5.91
N LEU A 12 -9.34 9.77 4.69
CA LEU A 12 -9.05 8.50 4.02
C LEU A 12 -7.89 7.78 4.73
N PRO A 13 -7.86 6.44 4.69
CA PRO A 13 -6.82 5.67 5.35
C PRO A 13 -5.45 5.92 4.71
N THR A 14 -4.43 6.08 5.55
CA THR A 14 -3.02 6.10 5.15
C THR A 14 -2.45 4.69 5.18
N VAL A 15 -1.71 4.31 4.14
CA VAL A 15 -1.09 2.98 4.03
C VAL A 15 0.42 3.14 3.83
N THR A 16 1.20 2.43 4.65
CA THR A 16 2.65 2.30 4.46
C THR A 16 2.99 0.88 4.06
N VAL A 17 3.73 0.72 2.95
CA VAL A 17 4.25 -0.57 2.49
C VAL A 17 5.76 -0.58 2.72
N THR A 18 6.22 -1.41 3.67
CA THR A 18 7.64 -1.58 3.95
C THR A 18 8.18 -2.86 3.32
N GLY A 19 9.03 -2.71 2.31
CA GLY A 19 9.71 -3.81 1.66
C GLY A 19 10.99 -4.21 2.41
N HIS A 20 11.08 -5.49 2.77
CA HIS A 20 12.23 -6.03 3.51
C HIS A 20 13.17 -6.79 2.57
N GLY A 21 14.43 -6.37 2.51
CA GLY A 21 15.48 -7.00 1.71
C GLY A 21 16.54 -7.69 2.56
N ASN A 22 16.83 -8.97 2.26
CA ASN A 22 17.80 -9.77 3.01
C ASN A 22 19.25 -9.30 2.75
N ARG A 23 19.56 -8.98 1.48
CA ARG A 23 20.92 -8.62 1.07
C ARG A 23 21.13 -7.11 0.94
N SER A 24 20.09 -6.34 0.66
CA SER A 24 20.18 -4.88 0.50
C SER A 24 18.84 -4.18 0.71
N ARG A 25 18.89 -2.89 1.13
CA ARG A 25 17.73 -2.01 1.16
C ARG A 25 17.10 -1.87 -0.23
N ALA A 26 17.92 -1.83 -1.29
CA ALA A 26 17.44 -1.74 -2.68
C ALA A 26 16.56 -2.93 -3.08
N SER A 27 16.85 -4.15 -2.62
CA SER A 27 15.95 -5.29 -2.84
C SER A 27 14.64 -5.15 -2.07
N GLY A 28 14.68 -4.55 -0.87
CA GLY A 28 13.46 -4.19 -0.13
C GLY A 28 12.64 -3.14 -0.90
N GLN A 29 13.29 -2.12 -1.44
CA GLN A 29 12.66 -1.05 -2.21
C GLN A 29 11.89 -1.58 -3.42
N LYS A 30 12.52 -2.43 -4.24
CA LYS A 30 11.86 -3.06 -5.40
C LYS A 30 10.62 -3.86 -5.01
N ARG A 31 10.64 -4.51 -3.83
CA ARG A 31 9.48 -5.25 -3.30
C ARG A 31 8.38 -4.30 -2.86
N ALA A 32 8.73 -3.23 -2.14
CA ALA A 32 7.77 -2.20 -1.73
C ALA A 32 7.08 -1.57 -2.94
N GLU A 33 7.84 -1.25 -3.98
CA GLU A 33 7.31 -0.70 -5.25
C GLU A 33 6.38 -1.67 -5.96
N ALA A 34 6.74 -2.95 -6.08
CA ALA A 34 5.90 -3.96 -6.71
C ALA A 34 4.56 -4.12 -5.98
N VAL A 35 4.60 -4.17 -4.65
CA VAL A 35 3.39 -4.27 -3.82
C VAL A 35 2.57 -2.98 -3.88
N GLY A 36 3.23 -1.81 -3.81
CA GLY A 36 2.58 -0.51 -3.95
C GLY A 36 1.82 -0.38 -5.27
N LYS A 37 2.45 -0.79 -6.38
CA LYS A 37 1.79 -0.83 -7.70
C LYS A 37 0.59 -1.78 -7.71
N ALA A 38 0.76 -3.02 -7.23
CA ALA A 38 -0.32 -4.01 -7.23
C ALA A 38 -1.51 -3.56 -6.36
N LEU A 39 -1.22 -2.95 -5.20
CA LEU A 39 -2.22 -2.37 -4.32
C LEU A 39 -2.95 -1.21 -4.99
N GLY A 40 -2.23 -0.27 -5.61
CA GLY A 40 -2.82 0.84 -6.34
C GLY A 40 -3.73 0.37 -7.49
N ASP A 41 -3.26 -0.60 -8.29
CA ASP A 41 -4.03 -1.19 -9.38
C ASP A 41 -5.32 -1.86 -8.88
N ARG A 42 -5.25 -2.59 -7.76
CA ARG A 42 -6.43 -3.22 -7.14
C ARG A 42 -7.39 -2.18 -6.59
N LEU A 43 -6.89 -1.16 -5.89
CA LEU A 43 -7.71 -0.11 -5.30
C LEU A 43 -8.43 0.70 -6.38
N ALA A 44 -7.74 1.07 -7.46
CA ALA A 44 -8.35 1.77 -8.59
C ALA A 44 -9.50 0.97 -9.23
N ARG A 45 -9.36 -0.36 -9.33
CA ARG A 45 -10.47 -1.23 -9.79
C ARG A 45 -11.65 -1.21 -8.81
N LEU A 46 -11.40 -1.37 -7.51
CA LEU A 46 -12.45 -1.36 -6.50
C LEU A 46 -13.19 -0.01 -6.44
N LEU A 47 -12.44 1.10 -6.49
CA LEU A 47 -13.02 2.45 -6.50
C LEU A 47 -13.93 2.67 -7.70
N ARG A 48 -13.56 2.16 -8.90
CA ARG A 48 -14.47 2.22 -10.05
C ARG A 48 -15.73 1.38 -9.82
N THR A 49 -15.60 0.15 -9.36
CA THR A 49 -16.75 -0.74 -9.16
C THR A 49 -17.72 -0.22 -8.11
N PHE A 50 -17.23 0.30 -6.98
CA PHE A 50 -18.09 0.75 -5.88
C PHE A 50 -18.65 2.16 -6.06
N GLN A 51 -18.09 2.95 -6.98
CA GLN A 51 -18.56 4.31 -7.24
C GLN A 51 -19.28 4.42 -8.59
N ASP A 52 -19.45 3.31 -9.31
CA ASP A 52 -20.23 3.30 -10.55
C ASP A 52 -21.68 3.67 -10.25
N GLY A 53 -22.19 4.66 -11.00
CA GLY A 53 -23.52 5.24 -10.76
C GLY A 53 -23.69 6.03 -9.45
N ALA A 54 -22.65 6.20 -8.64
CA ALA A 54 -22.74 6.98 -7.41
C ALA A 54 -22.76 8.49 -7.71
N PRO A 55 -23.71 9.27 -7.15
CA PRO A 55 -23.73 10.72 -7.34
C PRO A 55 -22.61 11.40 -6.53
N GLY A 56 -22.15 12.54 -7.02
CA GLY A 56 -21.16 13.39 -6.32
C GLY A 56 -19.68 13.09 -6.68
N PRO A 57 -18.73 13.74 -5.99
CA PRO A 57 -17.31 13.59 -6.28
C PRO A 57 -16.81 12.17 -5.97
N HIS A 58 -16.12 11.56 -6.94
CA HIS A 58 -15.49 10.26 -6.74
C HIS A 58 -14.15 10.37 -6.03
N VAL A 59 -13.93 9.48 -5.07
CA VAL A 59 -12.64 9.23 -4.46
C VAL A 59 -11.70 8.62 -5.49
N ARG A 60 -10.51 9.21 -5.63
CA ARG A 60 -9.43 8.81 -6.52
C ARG A 60 -8.31 8.16 -5.74
N LEU A 61 -7.45 7.44 -6.47
CA LEU A 61 -6.23 6.87 -5.88
C LEU A 61 -5.32 7.95 -5.29
N SER A 62 -5.27 9.14 -5.91
CA SER A 62 -4.50 10.29 -5.44
C SER A 62 -4.91 10.82 -4.07
N ASP A 63 -6.12 10.48 -3.62
CA ASP A 63 -6.65 10.94 -2.34
C ASP A 63 -6.19 10.04 -1.18
N PHE A 64 -5.61 8.88 -1.50
CA PHE A 64 -4.99 7.98 -0.53
C PHE A 64 -3.51 8.32 -0.36
N THR A 65 -3.07 8.36 0.88
CA THR A 65 -1.64 8.43 1.19
C THR A 65 -1.06 7.02 1.17
N LEU A 66 -0.34 6.68 0.08
CA LEU A 66 0.44 5.45 -0.03
C LEU A 66 1.94 5.78 0.09
N THR A 67 2.54 5.40 1.21
CA THR A 67 3.97 5.58 1.46
C THR A 67 4.70 4.27 1.22
N LEU A 68 5.80 4.32 0.48
CA LEU A 68 6.69 3.18 0.30
C LEU A 68 7.94 3.37 1.16
N ASP A 69 8.26 2.37 1.96
CA ASP A 69 9.51 2.32 2.73
C ASP A 69 10.26 1.02 2.41
N ALA A 70 11.55 1.02 2.70
CA ALA A 70 12.39 -0.13 2.50
C ALA A 70 13.43 -0.27 3.60
N GLN A 71 13.53 -1.49 4.10
CA GLN A 71 14.48 -1.83 5.14
C GLN A 71 15.36 -2.99 4.69
N ARG A 72 16.62 -2.94 5.12
CA ARG A 72 17.48 -4.12 5.09
C ARG A 72 17.32 -4.84 6.42
N VAL A 73 16.92 -6.11 6.36
CA VAL A 73 16.90 -6.95 7.56
C VAL A 73 18.31 -7.47 7.79
N ARG A 74 18.98 -7.00 8.85
CA ARG A 74 20.14 -7.70 9.42
C ARG A 74 19.60 -8.54 10.57
N ARG A 75 19.53 -9.86 10.44
CA ARG A 75 19.42 -10.73 11.61
C ARG A 75 20.43 -11.86 11.51
N ALA A 76 21.10 -12.09 12.64
CA ALA A 76 21.87 -13.30 12.90
C ALA A 76 20.96 -14.52 12.75
N THR A 77 21.30 -15.40 11.83
CA THR A 77 20.84 -16.79 11.84
C THR A 77 22.03 -17.58 11.36
N ASP A 78 22.81 -18.02 12.35
CA ASP A 78 23.49 -19.30 12.29
C ASP A 78 22.44 -20.36 11.88
N PRO A 79 22.56 -20.97 10.70
CA PRO A 79 21.64 -22.02 10.27
C PRO A 79 21.85 -23.35 11.03
N ASP A 80 22.88 -23.50 11.85
CA ASP A 80 23.36 -24.80 12.34
C ASP A 80 23.26 -24.94 13.89
N ARG A 81 22.08 -24.66 14.45
CA ARG A 81 21.61 -25.50 15.58
C ARG A 81 20.98 -26.77 15.00
N GLY A 82 21.86 -27.70 14.66
CA GLY A 82 21.65 -29.14 14.56
C GLY A 82 22.61 -29.85 15.51
#